data_AF-A0A1S3IQP9-F1
#
_entry.id   AF-A0A1S3IQP9-F1
#
_cell.length_a   1.000
_cell.length_b   1.000
_cell.length_c   1.000
_cell.angle_alpha   90.00
_cell.angle_beta   90.00
_cell.angle_gamma   90.00
#
_symmetry.space_group_name_H-M   'P 1'
#
loop_
_entity.id
_entity.type
_entity.pdbx_description
1 polymer ?
#
loop_
_entity_poly.entity_id
_entity_poly.type
_entity_poly.pdbx_seq_one_letter_code
_entity_poly.pdbx_strand_id
1 'polypeptide(L)'
;MCITHSSGLNNNLKLQVPVWLGADVLIGPNSDKSPTINATEFFKLCNEKFPYSTLLLGWTSVPPEGNPNKRGYKWADVIEMHDLITSHDLHNPVAISIRSVLTQHSVPQIRWLSDTTDSYLYVWDDIMDSTPLLDILYIRYLLPRSDVYYHVSERHKEYFPKHRERPGGYLDKATLQRAHRRLYSEEWKQFNYGTNSRLLLGTGSAVMSGEKALLVRKLNTVITSTSPASITGVVYFEPRGTTKTGPEDGLEIFLRTKNPDDLHKLRAVKCFIGTQGAISIKTHNMVNIDLKAEGKVTPSYVGTCYRFVILDSGNTISIHVKVPPDCNKILSNEESDRTTVLLQTSNKVSEDDYKMVVRTNTLNVYGIVEELIIQ
;
A
#
# COMPACT_ATOMS: atom_id res chain seq x y z
N MET A 1 -8.77 9.69 27.46
CA MET A 1 -9.97 10.43 27.00
C MET A 1 -9.71 11.92 27.16
N CYS A 2 -9.25 12.59 26.10
CA CYS A 2 -9.12 14.06 26.11
C CYS A 2 -10.36 14.65 25.43
N ILE A 3 -11.25 15.27 26.22
CA ILE A 3 -12.32 16.12 25.70
C ILE A 3 -11.69 17.51 25.53
N THR A 4 -11.49 17.97 24.30
CA THR A 4 -11.02 19.33 24.05
C THR A 4 -12.17 20.33 24.25
N HIS A 5 -11.92 21.29 25.14
CA HIS A 5 -12.74 22.42 25.63
C HIS A 5 -14.06 22.78 24.90
N SER A 6 -15.14 22.89 25.68
CA SER A 6 -16.22 23.87 25.42
C SER A 6 -16.62 24.57 26.72
N SER A 7 -16.45 25.89 26.75
CA SER A 7 -16.90 26.78 27.82
C SER A 7 -18.42 26.90 27.83
N GLY A 8 -19.01 26.82 29.03
CA GLY A 8 -20.42 27.10 29.29
C GLY A 8 -21.23 25.85 29.62
N LEU A 9 -21.25 25.46 30.89
CA LEU A 9 -22.12 24.38 31.38
C LEU A 9 -23.34 24.99 32.10
N ASN A 10 -24.56 24.74 31.59
CA ASN A 10 -25.84 24.94 32.28
C ASN A 10 -26.63 23.62 32.27
N ASN A 11 -27.35 23.29 33.35
CA ASN A 11 -27.88 21.95 33.70
C ASN A 11 -28.91 21.26 32.73
N ASN A 12 -28.92 21.58 31.43
CA ASN A 12 -29.70 20.94 30.36
C ASN A 12 -28.89 20.84 29.03
N LEU A 13 -27.59 20.54 29.06
CA LEU A 13 -26.74 20.60 27.87
C LEU A 13 -26.91 19.40 26.94
N LYS A 14 -27.45 19.65 25.76
CA LYS A 14 -27.05 18.92 24.55
C LYS A 14 -25.77 19.58 24.03
N LEU A 15 -24.69 18.82 23.90
CA LEU A 15 -23.51 19.25 23.14
C LEU A 15 -23.95 19.63 21.72
N GLN A 16 -23.75 20.88 21.33
CA GLN A 16 -24.09 21.38 19.99
C GLN A 16 -22.91 21.33 19.01
N VAL A 17 -21.77 20.79 19.45
CA VAL A 17 -20.55 20.69 18.66
C VAL A 17 -20.22 19.23 18.38
N PRO A 18 -19.63 18.89 17.22
CA PRO A 18 -19.11 17.57 16.96
C PRO A 18 -18.08 17.17 18.03
N VAL A 19 -18.20 15.96 18.57
CA VAL A 19 -17.29 15.43 19.60
C VAL A 19 -16.42 14.37 18.97
N TRP A 20 -15.10 14.47 19.20
CA TRP A 20 -14.13 13.46 18.78
C TRP A 20 -13.65 12.68 20.01
N LEU A 21 -13.75 11.36 19.96
CA LEU A 21 -13.33 10.46 21.05
C LEU A 21 -12.04 9.76 20.65
N GLY A 22 -10.93 10.18 21.26
CA GLY A 22 -9.59 9.69 20.93
C GLY A 22 -9.09 8.54 21.80
N ALA A 23 -8.53 7.51 21.17
CA ALA A 23 -7.81 6.43 21.83
C ALA A 23 -6.70 5.87 20.92
N ASP A 24 -5.54 5.59 21.52
CA ASP A 24 -4.57 4.69 20.90
C ASP A 24 -5.03 3.25 21.17
N VAL A 25 -5.29 2.51 20.10
CA VAL A 25 -5.94 1.18 20.15
C VAL A 25 -5.03 0.05 19.66
N LEU A 26 -3.89 0.39 19.03
CA LEU A 26 -2.89 -0.55 18.53
C LEU A 26 -1.47 -0.13 18.90
N ILE A 27 -0.52 -1.08 18.83
CA ILE A 27 0.91 -0.78 19.00
C ILE A 27 1.44 -0.17 17.71
N GLY A 28 2.11 0.98 17.82
CA GLY A 28 2.60 1.73 16.67
C GLY A 28 4.10 1.63 16.46
N PRO A 29 4.61 2.34 15.45
CA PRO A 29 6.01 2.36 15.14
C PRO A 29 6.86 2.78 16.34
N ASN A 30 7.98 2.07 16.51
CA ASN A 30 9.03 2.34 17.49
C ASN A 30 8.61 2.23 18.96
N SER A 31 7.45 1.63 19.22
CA SER A 31 6.90 1.44 20.55
C SER A 31 6.77 -0.04 20.87
N ASP A 32 7.16 -0.43 22.07
CA ASP A 32 6.85 -1.74 22.65
C ASP A 32 5.72 -1.64 23.69
N LYS A 33 5.11 -0.45 23.83
CA LYS A 33 4.08 -0.20 24.83
C LYS A 33 2.73 -0.61 24.28
N SER A 34 2.12 -1.63 24.87
CA SER A 34 0.73 -1.99 24.58
C SER A 34 -0.23 -0.82 24.88
N PRO A 35 -1.29 -0.65 24.07
CA PRO A 35 -2.40 0.22 24.40
C PRO A 35 -2.94 -0.05 25.80
N THR A 36 -3.28 1.01 26.53
CA THR A 36 -3.92 0.90 27.85
C THR A 36 -5.43 0.68 27.75
N ILE A 37 -6.00 0.84 26.55
CA ILE A 37 -7.42 0.73 26.25
C ILE A 37 -7.63 -0.51 25.38
N ASN A 38 -8.59 -1.36 25.75
CA ASN A 38 -9.03 -2.45 24.88
C ASN A 38 -9.89 -1.88 23.75
N ALA A 39 -9.51 -2.15 22.49
CA ALA A 39 -10.17 -1.59 21.32
C ALA A 39 -11.65 -2.01 21.21
N THR A 40 -11.95 -3.31 21.39
CA THR A 40 -13.32 -3.84 21.28
C THR A 40 -14.24 -3.24 22.36
N GLU A 41 -13.76 -3.13 23.61
CA GLU A 41 -14.51 -2.49 24.68
C GLU A 41 -14.72 -0.99 24.42
N PHE A 42 -13.69 -0.30 23.91
CA PHE A 42 -13.79 1.10 23.54
C PHE A 42 -14.84 1.34 22.44
N PHE A 43 -14.82 0.53 21.38
CA PHE A 43 -15.79 0.62 20.29
C PHE A 43 -17.22 0.34 20.77
N LYS A 44 -17.41 -0.72 21.56
CA LYS A 44 -18.71 -1.04 22.15
C LYS A 44 -19.25 0.14 22.97
N LEU A 45 -18.42 0.72 23.84
CA LEU A 45 -18.82 1.84 24.68
C LEU A 45 -19.16 3.08 23.85
N CYS A 46 -18.38 3.39 22.82
CA CYS A 46 -18.64 4.53 21.96
C CYS A 46 -19.93 4.36 21.15
N ASN A 47 -20.17 3.17 20.59
CA ASN A 47 -21.42 2.85 19.91
C ASN A 47 -22.63 3.00 20.85
N GLU A 48 -22.53 2.51 22.09
CA GLU A 48 -23.65 2.54 23.04
C GLU A 48 -23.92 3.92 23.65
N LYS A 49 -22.87 4.69 23.94
CA LYS A 49 -22.97 5.94 24.72
C LYS A 49 -22.80 7.21 23.89
N PHE A 50 -22.07 7.12 22.78
CA PHE A 50 -21.70 8.26 21.95
C PHE A 50 -21.86 7.95 20.44
N PRO A 51 -23.04 7.48 19.98
CA PRO A 51 -23.24 7.02 18.61
C PRO A 51 -23.06 8.11 17.53
N TYR A 52 -23.07 9.40 17.93
CA TYR A 52 -22.89 10.54 17.02
C TYR A 52 -21.50 11.19 17.11
N SER A 53 -20.56 10.57 17.82
CA SER A 53 -19.17 11.04 17.89
C SER A 53 -18.34 10.58 16.69
N THR A 54 -17.22 11.25 16.42
CA THR A 54 -16.17 10.75 15.54
C THR A 54 -15.13 10.00 16.39
N LEU A 55 -14.75 8.79 16.00
CA LEU A 55 -13.68 8.06 16.69
C LEU A 55 -12.33 8.50 16.14
N LEU A 56 -11.43 8.96 17.01
CA LEU A 56 -10.05 9.27 16.65
C LEU A 56 -9.17 8.10 17.09
N LEU A 57 -8.81 7.22 16.16
CA LEU A 57 -8.08 5.99 16.43
C LEU A 57 -6.60 6.17 16.14
N GLY A 58 -5.74 5.79 17.09
CA GLY A 58 -4.30 5.94 16.98
C GLY A 58 -3.53 4.69 17.37
N TRP A 59 -2.21 4.87 17.39
CA TRP A 59 -1.28 3.86 17.86
C TRP A 59 -0.41 4.44 18.97
N THR A 60 -0.03 3.61 19.94
CA THR A 60 1.04 3.93 20.87
C THR A 60 2.35 4.00 20.09
N SER A 61 2.79 5.20 19.71
CA SER A 61 3.94 5.40 18.82
C SER A 61 5.00 6.31 19.44
N VAL A 62 6.26 6.14 19.04
CA VAL A 62 7.42 6.89 19.56
C VAL A 62 8.21 7.47 18.39
N PRO A 63 8.78 8.69 18.51
CA PRO A 63 9.57 9.26 17.44
C PRO A 63 10.85 8.44 17.22
N PRO A 64 11.48 8.53 16.04
CA PRO A 64 12.65 7.72 15.70
C PRO A 64 13.93 8.06 16.50
N GLU A 65 13.96 9.13 17.32
CA GLU A 65 15.08 9.51 18.22
C GLU A 65 16.49 9.43 17.58
N GLY A 66 16.61 9.73 16.28
CA GLY A 66 17.87 9.65 15.55
C GLY A 66 18.40 8.23 15.29
N ASN A 67 17.64 7.18 15.64
CA ASN A 67 17.98 5.80 15.33
C ASN A 67 17.54 5.46 13.90
N PRO A 68 18.47 5.16 12.98
CA PRO A 68 18.14 4.85 11.58
C PRO A 68 17.33 3.55 11.40
N ASN A 69 17.28 2.68 12.41
CA ASN A 69 16.46 1.47 12.40
C ASN A 69 15.00 1.72 12.81
N LYS A 70 14.72 2.84 13.52
CA LYS A 70 13.36 3.26 13.86
C LYS A 70 12.70 3.83 12.61
N ARG A 71 11.52 3.30 12.24
CA ARG A 71 10.82 3.59 10.98
C ARG A 71 9.44 4.20 11.24
N GLY A 72 8.80 4.66 10.18
CA GLY A 72 7.38 5.04 10.21
C GLY A 72 6.44 3.83 10.23
N TYR A 73 5.16 4.09 9.99
CA TYR A 73 4.11 3.07 9.81
C TYR A 73 4.46 2.10 8.67
N LYS A 74 4.43 0.80 8.98
CA LYS A 74 4.65 -0.32 8.07
C LYS A 74 3.33 -0.85 7.53
N TRP A 75 3.41 -1.75 6.54
CA TRP A 75 2.24 -2.45 6.01
C TRP A 75 1.51 -3.26 7.08
N ALA A 76 2.23 -3.98 7.93
CA ALA A 76 1.64 -4.66 9.08
C ALA A 76 0.78 -3.72 9.95
N ASP A 77 1.32 -2.55 10.33
CA ASP A 77 0.66 -1.60 11.23
C ASP A 77 -0.67 -1.08 10.65
N VAL A 78 -0.69 -0.76 9.34
CA VAL A 78 -1.89 -0.23 8.69
C VAL A 78 -2.89 -1.32 8.33
N ILE A 79 -2.44 -2.53 7.98
CA ILE A 79 -3.33 -3.68 7.73
C ILE A 79 -4.01 -4.09 9.04
N GLU A 80 -3.29 -4.08 10.17
CA GLU A 80 -3.88 -4.36 11.49
C GLU A 80 -4.96 -3.32 11.86
N MET A 81 -4.69 -2.03 11.65
CA MET A 81 -5.70 -0.97 11.87
C MET A 81 -6.90 -1.12 10.95
N HIS A 82 -6.68 -1.41 9.66
CA HIS A 82 -7.77 -1.70 8.74
C HIS A 82 -8.63 -2.87 9.25
N ASP A 83 -8.00 -3.98 9.62
CA ASP A 83 -8.70 -5.19 10.07
C ASP A 83 -9.46 -4.94 11.36
N LEU A 84 -8.90 -4.15 12.27
CA LEU A 84 -9.58 -3.71 13.49
C LEU A 84 -10.83 -2.89 13.17
N ILE A 85 -10.74 -1.90 12.27
CA ILE A 85 -11.88 -1.04 11.88
C ILE A 85 -12.97 -1.87 11.18
N THR A 86 -12.59 -2.67 10.19
CA THR A 86 -13.55 -3.39 9.31
C THR A 86 -14.14 -4.65 9.92
N SER A 87 -13.54 -5.21 10.97
CA SER A 87 -14.10 -6.34 11.73
C SER A 87 -15.13 -5.93 12.78
N HIS A 88 -15.31 -4.64 13.02
CA HIS A 88 -16.26 -4.11 14.00
C HIS A 88 -17.37 -3.31 13.32
N ASP A 89 -18.57 -3.41 13.88
CA ASP A 89 -19.73 -2.63 13.43
C ASP A 89 -19.67 -1.20 14.00
N LEU A 90 -18.86 -0.35 13.36
CA LEU A 90 -18.67 1.04 13.75
C LEU A 90 -19.65 1.93 13.00
N HIS A 91 -20.62 2.50 13.73
CA HIS A 91 -21.56 3.48 13.18
C HIS A 91 -20.99 4.91 13.18
N ASN A 92 -19.97 5.14 14.00
CA ASN A 92 -19.28 6.40 14.11
C ASN A 92 -18.35 6.63 12.90
N PRO A 93 -18.26 7.87 12.37
CA PRO A 93 -17.17 8.23 11.48
C PRO A 93 -15.81 8.00 12.15
N VAL A 94 -14.82 7.53 11.38
CA VAL A 94 -13.48 7.26 11.87
C VAL A 94 -12.49 8.30 11.35
N ALA A 95 -11.66 8.81 12.24
CA ALA A 95 -10.46 9.57 11.93
C ALA A 95 -9.24 8.81 12.47
N ILE A 96 -8.17 8.73 11.69
CA ILE A 96 -6.95 8.02 12.06
C ILE A 96 -5.87 9.02 12.46
N SER A 97 -5.37 8.87 13.68
CA SER A 97 -4.34 9.71 14.28
C SER A 97 -2.95 9.35 13.74
N ILE A 98 -2.34 10.27 13.01
CA ILE A 98 -1.05 10.11 12.36
C ILE A 98 -0.03 11.06 12.97
N ARG A 99 1.02 10.51 13.58
CA ARG A 99 2.13 11.30 14.13
C ARG A 99 3.03 11.74 12.98
N SER A 100 3.16 13.05 12.75
CA SER A 100 3.79 13.62 11.55
C SER A 100 5.23 13.18 11.34
N VAL A 101 6.03 13.03 12.42
CA VAL A 101 7.43 12.60 12.33
C VAL A 101 7.62 11.19 11.77
N LEU A 102 6.55 10.38 11.72
CA LEU A 102 6.57 9.00 11.23
C LEU A 102 6.10 8.87 9.77
N THR A 103 5.83 9.98 9.09
CA THR A 103 5.09 9.96 7.81
C THR A 103 5.97 9.94 6.58
N GLN A 104 7.22 10.42 6.66
CA GLN A 104 8.15 10.57 5.53
C GLN A 104 8.27 9.31 4.66
N HIS A 105 8.15 8.14 5.28
CA HIS A 105 8.31 6.83 4.63
C HIS A 105 7.04 5.98 4.63
N SER A 106 5.90 6.56 5.01
CA SER A 106 4.66 5.83 5.28
C SER A 106 3.45 6.36 4.53
N VAL A 107 3.62 7.38 3.69
CA VAL A 107 2.49 8.01 2.98
C VAL A 107 1.69 6.99 2.15
N PRO A 108 2.28 6.03 1.41
CA PRO A 108 1.50 5.03 0.69
C PRO A 108 0.65 4.14 1.61
N GLN A 109 1.21 3.70 2.74
CA GLN A 109 0.53 2.89 3.76
C GLN A 109 -0.65 3.67 4.38
N ILE A 110 -0.40 4.92 4.77
CA ILE A 110 -1.41 5.81 5.38
C ILE A 110 -2.55 6.09 4.39
N ARG A 111 -2.20 6.37 3.13
CA ARG A 111 -3.17 6.61 2.07
C ARG A 111 -4.02 5.38 1.79
N TRP A 112 -3.39 4.21 1.67
CA TRP A 112 -4.11 2.97 1.45
C TRP A 112 -5.11 2.72 2.58
N LEU A 113 -4.71 2.95 3.83
CA LEU A 113 -5.58 2.78 4.98
C LEU A 113 -6.79 3.74 4.94
N SER A 114 -6.56 5.03 4.67
CA SER A 114 -7.67 5.99 4.58
C SER A 114 -8.63 5.65 3.46
N ASP A 115 -8.10 5.29 2.28
CA ASP A 115 -8.91 4.99 1.10
C ASP A 115 -9.76 3.72 1.27
N THR A 116 -9.23 2.72 2.00
CA THR A 116 -9.91 1.42 2.16
C THR A 116 -10.85 1.36 3.37
N THR A 117 -10.74 2.32 4.30
CA THR A 117 -11.62 2.42 5.47
C THR A 117 -12.56 3.62 5.43
N ASP A 118 -12.52 4.43 4.37
CA ASP A 118 -13.28 5.68 4.24
C ASP A 118 -13.10 6.61 5.46
N SER A 119 -11.88 6.65 6.00
CA SER A 119 -11.56 7.37 7.23
C SER A 119 -10.91 8.72 6.95
N TYR A 120 -11.19 9.70 7.80
CA TYR A 120 -10.41 10.93 7.87
C TYR A 120 -9.01 10.68 8.42
N LEU A 121 -8.08 11.59 8.18
CA LEU A 121 -6.75 11.60 8.79
C LEU A 121 -6.61 12.81 9.72
N TYR A 122 -6.07 12.57 10.91
CA TYR A 122 -5.69 13.59 11.86
C TYR A 122 -4.17 13.58 12.03
N VAL A 123 -3.48 14.43 11.29
CA VAL A 123 -2.02 14.53 11.32
C VAL A 123 -1.62 15.48 12.44
N TRP A 124 -0.91 14.98 13.44
CA TRP A 124 -0.46 15.77 14.57
C TRP A 124 1.06 15.84 14.66
N ASP A 125 1.54 17.03 14.99
CA ASP A 125 2.95 17.36 15.17
C ASP A 125 3.17 17.80 16.63
N ASP A 126 4.10 17.14 17.31
CA ASP A 126 4.51 17.48 18.67
C ASP A 126 5.70 18.45 18.63
N ILE A 127 5.75 19.40 19.57
CA ILE A 127 6.91 20.29 19.69
C ILE A 127 8.20 19.54 20.05
N MET A 128 8.08 18.42 20.74
CA MET A 128 9.18 17.55 21.11
C MET A 128 9.62 16.65 19.94
N ASP A 129 8.78 16.46 18.94
CA ASP A 129 9.17 15.77 17.72
C ASP A 129 10.06 16.68 16.87
N SER A 130 11.05 16.09 16.21
CA SER A 130 11.88 16.81 15.24
C SER A 130 11.29 16.70 13.82
N THR A 131 9.98 16.89 13.67
CA THR A 131 9.31 16.80 12.36
C THR A 131 9.81 17.92 11.43
N PRO A 132 10.31 17.61 10.23
CA PRO A 132 10.52 18.62 9.19
C PRO A 132 9.18 19.14 8.64
N LEU A 133 9.04 20.45 8.47
CA LEU A 133 7.86 21.06 7.83
C LEU A 133 7.55 20.45 6.45
N LEU A 134 8.59 20.10 5.68
CA LEU A 134 8.47 19.52 4.35
C LEU A 134 7.74 18.17 4.37
N ASP A 135 7.86 17.38 5.44
CA ASP A 135 7.15 16.09 5.54
C ASP A 135 5.64 16.32 5.71
N ILE A 136 5.24 17.32 6.51
CA ILE A 136 3.83 17.72 6.67
C ILE A 136 3.27 18.26 5.35
N LEU A 137 4.04 19.09 4.63
CA LEU A 137 3.65 19.61 3.32
C LEU A 137 3.56 18.50 2.27
N TYR A 138 4.36 17.44 2.38
CA TYR A 138 4.31 16.32 1.46
C TYR A 138 3.01 15.52 1.60
N ILE A 139 2.58 15.21 2.83
CA ILE A 139 1.24 14.64 3.09
C ILE A 139 0.17 15.54 2.48
N ARG A 140 0.25 16.84 2.74
CA ARG A 140 -0.71 17.84 2.26
C ARG A 140 -0.81 17.89 0.73
N TYR A 141 0.30 17.65 0.04
CA TYR A 141 0.37 17.59 -1.42
C TYR A 141 -0.29 16.32 -1.97
N LEU A 142 -0.11 15.18 -1.31
CA LEU A 142 -0.58 13.89 -1.81
C LEU A 142 -2.04 13.59 -1.48
N LEU A 143 -2.50 13.96 -0.29
CA LEU A 143 -3.80 13.53 0.22
C LEU A 143 -4.90 14.57 -0.07
N PRO A 144 -6.16 14.11 -0.24
CA PRO A 144 -7.29 15.01 -0.50
C PRO A 144 -7.46 16.07 0.60
N ARG A 145 -7.79 17.30 0.21
CA ARG A 145 -7.87 18.42 1.17
C ARG A 145 -8.98 18.24 2.21
N SER A 146 -10.10 17.65 1.79
CA SER A 146 -11.30 17.44 2.61
C SER A 146 -11.11 16.41 3.71
N ASP A 147 -10.11 15.55 3.57
CA ASP A 147 -10.04 14.32 4.34
C ASP A 147 -8.93 14.36 5.40
N VAL A 148 -8.16 15.46 5.46
CA VAL A 148 -7.01 15.58 6.36
C VAL A 148 -7.09 16.83 7.24
N TYR A 149 -7.08 16.59 8.55
CA TYR A 149 -6.99 17.61 9.59
C TYR A 149 -5.56 17.67 10.13
N TYR A 150 -5.08 18.88 10.41
CA TYR A 150 -3.72 19.10 10.89
C TYR A 150 -3.72 19.75 12.27
N HIS A 151 -3.09 19.09 13.23
CA HIS A 151 -2.63 19.68 14.48
C HIS A 151 -1.17 20.03 14.33
N VAL A 152 -0.88 21.32 14.25
CA VAL A 152 0.47 21.81 13.94
C VAL A 152 1.06 22.44 15.20
N SER A 153 2.27 22.02 15.59
CA SER A 153 2.96 22.57 16.77
C SER A 153 3.36 24.04 16.57
N GLU A 154 3.68 24.76 17.66
CA GLU A 154 4.15 26.15 17.61
C GLU A 154 5.27 26.38 16.59
N ARG A 155 6.16 25.39 16.40
CA ARG A 155 7.25 25.44 15.41
C ARG A 155 6.75 25.72 14.00
N HIS A 156 5.58 25.17 13.65
CA HIS A 156 5.06 25.18 12.29
C HIS A 156 3.77 26.01 12.14
N LYS A 157 3.21 26.55 13.23
CA LYS A 157 1.96 27.32 13.22
C LYS A 157 1.99 28.54 12.31
N GLU A 158 3.13 29.22 12.19
CA GLU A 158 3.24 30.39 11.31
C GLU A 158 3.43 29.99 9.82
N TYR A 159 4.27 28.99 9.56
CA TYR A 159 4.69 28.67 8.19
C TYR A 159 3.70 27.74 7.48
N PHE A 160 3.15 26.72 8.16
CA PHE A 160 2.28 25.75 7.51
C PHE A 160 1.06 26.39 6.82
N PRO A 161 0.28 27.30 7.45
CA PRO A 161 -0.85 27.94 6.78
C PRO A 161 -0.47 28.72 5.52
N LYS A 162 0.71 29.35 5.49
CA LYS A 162 1.22 30.12 4.34
C LYS A 162 1.56 29.22 3.14
N HIS A 163 1.95 27.97 3.39
CA HIS A 163 2.54 27.07 2.37
C HIS A 163 1.59 25.94 1.95
N ARG A 164 0.62 25.55 2.81
CA ARG A 164 -0.27 24.40 2.59
C ARG A 164 -1.20 24.51 1.37
N GLU A 165 -1.39 25.71 0.83
CA GLU A 165 -2.23 25.93 -0.35
C GLU A 165 -1.54 25.55 -1.65
N ARG A 166 -0.21 25.63 -1.69
CA ARG A 166 0.63 25.27 -2.85
C ARG A 166 1.88 24.48 -2.41
N PRO A 167 1.71 23.33 -1.74
CA PRO A 167 2.82 22.61 -1.14
C PRO A 167 3.85 22.14 -2.17
N GLY A 168 3.42 21.82 -3.40
CA GLY A 168 4.30 21.36 -4.47
C GLY A 168 5.39 22.35 -4.89
N GLY A 169 5.23 23.65 -4.62
CA GLY A 169 6.28 24.65 -4.89
C GLY A 169 7.48 24.56 -3.95
N TYR A 170 7.37 23.80 -2.86
CA TYR A 170 8.39 23.67 -1.81
C TYR A 170 8.99 22.26 -1.75
N LEU A 171 8.39 21.29 -2.45
CA LEU A 171 8.88 19.91 -2.49
C LEU A 171 9.97 19.77 -3.55
N ASP A 172 10.93 18.89 -3.29
CA ASP A 172 11.99 18.58 -4.25
C ASP A 172 11.43 17.77 -5.45
N LYS A 173 12.21 17.76 -6.54
CA LYS A 173 11.80 17.10 -7.79
C LYS A 173 11.60 15.59 -7.64
N ALA A 174 12.38 14.91 -6.79
CA ALA A 174 12.25 13.47 -6.61
C ALA A 174 10.94 13.12 -5.89
N THR A 175 10.59 13.89 -4.86
CA THR A 175 9.32 13.80 -4.15
C THR A 175 8.12 14.00 -5.07
N LEU A 176 8.16 15.01 -5.93
CA LEU A 176 7.11 15.26 -6.94
C LEU A 176 7.02 14.12 -7.96
N GLN A 177 8.15 13.60 -8.47
CA GLN A 177 8.14 12.48 -9.40
C GLN A 177 7.55 11.21 -8.78
N ARG A 178 7.83 10.93 -7.49
CA ARG A 178 7.21 9.80 -6.77
C ARG A 178 5.71 9.92 -6.71
N ALA A 179 5.18 11.11 -6.46
CA ALA A 179 3.74 11.35 -6.39
C ALA A 179 2.99 10.96 -7.68
N HIS A 180 3.66 11.07 -8.84
CA HIS A 180 3.10 10.70 -10.14
C HIS A 180 3.27 9.21 -10.47
N ARG A 181 4.22 8.51 -9.84
CA ARG A 181 4.41 7.06 -9.98
C ARG A 181 3.46 6.33 -9.04
N ARG A 182 2.25 6.05 -9.52
CA ARG A 182 1.22 5.39 -8.72
C ARG A 182 0.43 4.39 -9.53
N LEU A 183 -0.14 3.40 -8.83
CA LEU A 183 -1.20 2.57 -9.38
C LEU A 183 -2.48 3.42 -9.49
N TYR A 184 -2.95 3.63 -10.72
CA TYR A 184 -4.20 4.33 -11.02
C TYR A 184 -5.37 3.35 -10.94
N SER A 185 -6.04 3.31 -9.78
CA SER A 185 -7.06 2.30 -9.45
C SER A 185 -8.18 2.20 -10.50
N GLU A 186 -8.52 3.31 -11.16
CA GLU A 186 -9.52 3.41 -12.23
C GLU A 186 -9.16 2.62 -13.49
N GLU A 187 -7.88 2.30 -13.70
CA GLU A 187 -7.41 1.49 -14.84
C GLU A 187 -7.52 -0.03 -14.57
N TRP A 188 -7.87 -0.42 -13.34
CA TRP A 188 -7.87 -1.81 -12.88
C TRP A 188 -9.27 -2.26 -12.45
N LYS A 189 -9.57 -3.52 -12.73
CA LYS A 189 -10.74 -4.22 -12.22
C LYS A 189 -10.33 -5.20 -11.14
N GLN A 190 -11.08 -5.22 -10.05
CA GLN A 190 -10.88 -6.12 -8.93
C GLN A 190 -11.90 -7.26 -8.97
N PHE A 191 -11.41 -8.48 -8.79
CA PHE A 191 -12.23 -9.69 -8.64
C PHE A 191 -11.79 -10.44 -7.39
N ASN A 192 -12.73 -10.73 -6.49
CA ASN A 192 -12.50 -11.55 -5.30
C ASN A 192 -13.42 -12.76 -5.36
N TYR A 193 -12.85 -13.94 -5.59
CA TYR A 193 -13.61 -15.19 -5.56
C TYR A 193 -13.38 -15.93 -4.24
N GLY A 194 -14.45 -16.28 -3.54
CA GLY A 194 -14.38 -17.03 -2.27
C GLY A 194 -14.04 -16.16 -1.05
N THR A 195 -14.19 -16.75 0.13
CA THR A 195 -14.20 -16.03 1.41
C THR A 195 -12.81 -15.77 2.00
N ASN A 196 -11.79 -16.53 1.56
CA ASN A 196 -10.46 -16.49 2.18
C ASN A 196 -9.46 -15.61 1.41
N SER A 197 -9.79 -15.26 0.17
CA SER A 197 -8.97 -14.34 -0.64
C SER A 197 -9.45 -12.91 -0.48
N ARG A 198 -8.51 -11.99 -0.54
CA ARG A 198 -8.76 -10.57 -0.31
C ARG A 198 -7.93 -9.75 -1.28
N LEU A 199 -8.57 -8.81 -1.94
CA LEU A 199 -7.96 -7.72 -2.70
C LEU A 199 -8.57 -6.44 -2.16
N LEU A 200 -7.72 -5.49 -1.78
CA LEU A 200 -8.13 -4.15 -1.38
C LEU A 200 -7.30 -3.13 -2.14
N LEU A 201 -8.00 -2.39 -2.99
CA LEU A 201 -7.40 -1.39 -3.86
C LEU A 201 -7.56 0.00 -3.22
N GLY A 202 -6.43 0.62 -2.88
CA GLY A 202 -6.38 2.04 -2.52
C GLY A 202 -5.79 2.85 -3.66
N THR A 203 -5.74 4.17 -3.50
CA THR A 203 -5.09 5.05 -4.47
C THR A 203 -3.58 4.83 -4.40
N GLY A 204 -3.00 4.23 -5.44
CA GLY A 204 -1.56 4.04 -5.57
C GLY A 204 -1.03 2.67 -5.12
N SER A 205 -1.81 1.91 -4.36
CA SER A 205 -1.38 0.62 -3.78
C SER A 205 -2.52 -0.40 -3.76
N ALA A 206 -2.22 -1.67 -4.05
CA ALA A 206 -3.14 -2.79 -3.96
C ALA A 206 -2.60 -3.83 -2.97
N VAL A 207 -3.41 -4.21 -1.98
CA VAL A 207 -3.07 -5.26 -0.99
C VAL A 207 -3.87 -6.52 -1.33
N MET A 208 -3.18 -7.63 -1.54
CA MET A 208 -3.78 -8.89 -1.96
C MET A 208 -3.28 -10.11 -1.20
N SER A 209 -4.18 -11.04 -0.89
CA SER A 209 -3.85 -12.36 -0.34
C SER A 209 -4.81 -13.43 -0.88
N GLY A 210 -4.27 -14.62 -1.07
CA GLY A 210 -4.99 -15.79 -1.57
C GLY A 210 -5.11 -15.86 -3.09
N GLU A 211 -5.21 -17.07 -3.59
CA GLU A 211 -5.15 -17.40 -5.03
C GLU A 211 -6.29 -16.82 -5.87
N LYS A 212 -7.38 -16.39 -5.23
CA LYS A 212 -8.63 -16.00 -5.90
C LYS A 212 -8.91 -14.50 -5.87
N ALA A 213 -7.94 -13.70 -5.44
CA ALA A 213 -7.94 -12.25 -5.48
C ALA A 213 -7.18 -11.77 -6.74
N LEU A 214 -7.89 -11.25 -7.73
CA LEU A 214 -7.34 -10.89 -9.04
C LEU A 214 -7.48 -9.40 -9.32
N LEU A 215 -6.37 -8.77 -9.68
CA LEU A 215 -6.32 -7.42 -10.21
C LEU A 215 -6.10 -7.51 -11.73
N VAL A 216 -7.07 -7.06 -12.52
CA VAL A 216 -7.11 -7.26 -13.98
C VAL A 216 -7.11 -5.92 -14.71
N ARG A 217 -6.23 -5.77 -15.70
CA ARG A 217 -6.22 -4.62 -16.60
C ARG A 217 -6.29 -5.07 -18.05
N LYS A 218 -7.16 -4.42 -18.83
CA LYS A 218 -7.21 -4.58 -20.28
C LYS A 218 -6.18 -3.63 -20.90
N LEU A 219 -5.34 -4.14 -21.79
CA LEU A 219 -4.46 -3.32 -22.61
C LEU A 219 -5.19 -2.97 -23.91
N ASN A 220 -5.17 -1.69 -24.27
CA ASN A 220 -5.84 -1.17 -25.46
C ASN A 220 -4.96 -1.24 -26.71
N THR A 221 -3.69 -1.64 -26.56
CA THR A 221 -2.70 -1.72 -27.63
C THR A 221 -2.29 -3.17 -27.87
N VAL A 222 -2.08 -3.50 -29.14
CA VAL A 222 -1.50 -4.78 -29.56
C VAL A 222 0.01 -4.70 -29.35
N ILE A 223 0.57 -5.63 -28.57
CA ILE A 223 2.01 -5.66 -28.29
C ILE A 223 2.74 -6.31 -29.47
N THR A 224 3.69 -5.60 -30.05
CA THR A 224 4.53 -6.07 -31.16
C THR A 224 6.00 -5.71 -30.91
N SER A 225 6.90 -6.22 -31.75
CA SER A 225 8.32 -5.83 -31.70
C SER A 225 8.54 -4.35 -31.98
N THR A 226 7.64 -3.71 -32.72
CA THR A 226 7.67 -2.27 -33.03
C THR A 226 6.92 -1.42 -32.01
N SER A 227 6.13 -2.02 -31.13
CA SER A 227 5.38 -1.37 -30.06
C SER A 227 5.39 -2.26 -28.81
N PRO A 228 6.56 -2.35 -28.13
CA PRO A 228 6.70 -3.17 -26.93
C PRO A 228 5.93 -2.56 -25.76
N ALA A 229 5.49 -3.40 -24.82
CA ALA A 229 4.93 -2.95 -23.56
C ALA A 229 5.97 -3.02 -22.44
N SER A 230 5.95 -2.03 -21.55
CA SER A 230 6.73 -2.01 -20.32
C SER A 230 5.81 -1.99 -19.12
N ILE A 231 5.99 -2.95 -18.21
CA ILE A 231 5.25 -3.03 -16.95
C ILE A 231 6.23 -2.83 -15.82
N THR A 232 6.08 -1.75 -15.08
CA THR A 232 6.91 -1.44 -13.92
C THR A 232 6.09 -1.57 -12.64
N GLY A 233 6.71 -2.01 -11.56
CA GLY A 233 6.06 -2.01 -10.25
C GLY A 233 7.02 -2.25 -9.10
N VAL A 234 6.50 -2.06 -7.90
CA VAL A 234 7.11 -2.46 -6.63
C VAL A 234 6.20 -3.48 -5.97
N VAL A 235 6.76 -4.57 -5.47
CA VAL A 235 6.04 -5.53 -4.65
C VAL A 235 6.67 -5.62 -3.27
N TYR A 236 5.83 -5.66 -2.24
CA TYR A 236 6.19 -5.97 -0.86
C TYR A 236 5.48 -7.27 -0.47
N PHE A 237 6.16 -8.11 0.30
CA PHE A 237 5.51 -9.25 0.96
C PHE A 237 5.52 -9.04 2.47
N GLU A 238 4.32 -8.94 3.05
CA GLU A 238 4.12 -8.81 4.50
C GLU A 238 3.57 -10.14 5.03
N PRO A 239 4.29 -10.84 5.93
CA PRO A 239 3.82 -12.10 6.52
C PRO A 239 2.49 -11.95 7.26
N ARG A 240 1.66 -12.99 7.20
CA ARG A 240 0.40 -13.05 7.96
C ARG A 240 0.62 -13.84 9.25
N GLY A 241 0.69 -13.13 10.37
CA GLY A 241 0.97 -13.75 11.66
C GLY A 241 2.35 -14.42 11.68
N THR A 242 2.43 -15.66 12.15
CA THR A 242 3.70 -16.40 12.32
C THR A 242 3.95 -17.46 11.23
N THR A 243 3.12 -17.51 10.18
CA THR A 243 3.26 -18.53 9.13
C THR A 243 4.53 -18.31 8.31
N LYS A 244 5.30 -19.38 8.11
CA LYS A 244 6.48 -19.37 7.25
C LYS A 244 6.06 -19.39 5.78
N THR A 245 6.73 -18.61 4.95
CA THR A 245 6.50 -18.61 3.50
C THR A 245 7.24 -19.77 2.83
N GLY A 246 6.59 -20.39 1.86
CA GLY A 246 7.19 -21.40 0.99
C GLY A 246 7.97 -20.81 -0.18
N PRO A 247 8.75 -21.63 -0.90
CA PRO A 247 9.50 -21.20 -2.09
C PRO A 247 8.59 -20.79 -3.26
N GLU A 248 7.37 -21.33 -3.31
CA GLU A 248 6.37 -21.03 -4.32
C GLU A 248 5.47 -19.85 -3.92
N ASP A 249 5.54 -19.35 -2.68
CA ASP A 249 4.72 -18.22 -2.22
C ASP A 249 5.23 -16.92 -2.85
N GLY A 250 4.38 -16.18 -3.56
CA GLY A 250 4.79 -14.92 -4.18
C GLY A 250 3.71 -14.22 -5.01
N LEU A 251 4.19 -13.32 -5.87
CA LEU A 251 3.41 -12.55 -6.81
C LEU A 251 3.42 -13.24 -8.18
N GLU A 252 2.24 -13.41 -8.77
CA GLU A 252 2.05 -13.90 -10.12
C GLU A 252 1.50 -12.78 -11.01
N ILE A 253 2.18 -12.52 -12.12
CA ILE A 253 1.78 -11.56 -13.14
C ILE A 253 1.59 -12.33 -14.44
N PHE A 254 0.34 -12.45 -14.87
CA PHE A 254 -0.03 -13.11 -16.12
C PHE A 254 -0.16 -12.08 -17.23
N LEU A 255 0.57 -12.32 -18.31
CA LEU A 255 0.58 -11.51 -19.52
C LEU A 255 -0.14 -12.25 -20.65
N ARG A 256 -0.72 -11.48 -21.58
CA ARG A 256 -1.43 -12.01 -22.76
C ARG A 256 -2.53 -13.01 -22.34
N THR A 257 -3.30 -12.62 -21.33
CA THR A 257 -4.20 -13.53 -20.62
C THR A 257 -5.52 -13.76 -21.35
N LYS A 258 -5.83 -15.03 -21.62
CA LYS A 258 -7.15 -15.49 -22.04
C LYS A 258 -7.91 -16.12 -20.88
N ASN A 259 -9.24 -15.91 -20.86
CA ASN A 259 -10.16 -16.38 -19.81
C ASN A 259 -9.74 -15.95 -18.39
N PRO A 260 -9.54 -14.64 -18.14
CA PRO A 260 -9.09 -14.15 -16.82
C PRO A 260 -10.06 -14.48 -15.68
N ASP A 261 -11.33 -14.76 -15.99
CA ASP A 261 -12.38 -15.04 -15.02
C ASP A 261 -12.39 -16.51 -14.54
N ASP A 262 -11.66 -17.41 -15.21
CA ASP A 262 -11.53 -18.82 -14.83
C ASP A 262 -10.05 -19.19 -14.67
N LEU A 263 -9.57 -19.17 -13.42
CA LEU A 263 -8.18 -19.46 -13.06
C LEU A 263 -7.70 -20.84 -13.53
N HIS A 264 -8.58 -21.83 -13.62
CA HIS A 264 -8.21 -23.18 -14.07
C HIS A 264 -8.07 -23.25 -15.59
N LYS A 265 -8.73 -22.36 -16.32
CA LYS A 265 -8.65 -22.25 -17.79
C LYS A 265 -7.79 -21.08 -18.25
N LEU A 266 -7.17 -20.36 -17.32
CA LEU A 266 -6.36 -19.18 -17.60
C LEU A 266 -5.16 -19.58 -18.44
N ARG A 267 -5.07 -19.06 -19.67
CA ARG A 267 -3.92 -19.27 -20.56
C ARG A 267 -3.14 -17.98 -20.68
N ALA A 268 -1.84 -18.02 -20.38
CA ALA A 268 -1.02 -16.82 -20.31
C ALA A 268 0.48 -17.15 -20.31
N VAL A 269 1.30 -16.11 -20.42
CA VAL A 269 2.70 -16.16 -19.95
C VAL A 269 2.73 -15.66 -18.51
N LYS A 270 3.18 -16.50 -17.59
CA LYS A 270 3.24 -16.19 -16.16
C LYS A 270 4.65 -15.74 -15.77
N CYS A 271 4.78 -14.49 -15.35
CA CYS A 271 5.92 -13.98 -14.61
C CYS A 271 5.68 -14.19 -13.11
N PHE A 272 6.70 -14.63 -12.38
CA PHE A 272 6.63 -14.90 -10.95
C PHE A 272 7.78 -14.22 -10.20
N ILE A 273 7.45 -13.62 -9.05
CA ILE A 273 8.41 -13.10 -8.08
C ILE A 273 8.06 -13.73 -6.72
N GLY A 274 8.92 -14.61 -6.23
CA GLY A 274 8.74 -15.31 -4.97
C GLY A 274 9.20 -14.50 -3.77
N THR A 275 8.58 -14.76 -2.61
CA THR A 275 8.93 -14.18 -1.31
C THR A 275 10.39 -14.46 -0.91
N GLN A 276 10.96 -15.56 -1.38
CA GLN A 276 12.36 -15.96 -1.13
C GLN A 276 13.30 -15.59 -2.30
N GLY A 277 12.86 -14.71 -3.20
CA GLY A 277 13.66 -14.19 -4.31
C GLY A 277 13.74 -15.09 -5.55
N ALA A 278 12.95 -16.17 -5.62
CA ALA A 278 12.80 -16.94 -6.85
C ALA A 278 12.12 -16.09 -7.94
N ILE A 279 12.61 -16.15 -9.17
CA ILE A 279 12.06 -15.41 -10.31
C ILE A 279 11.85 -16.40 -11.44
N SER A 280 10.69 -16.36 -12.10
CA SER A 280 10.50 -17.17 -13.31
C SER A 280 9.59 -16.51 -14.34
N ILE A 281 9.74 -16.94 -15.59
CA ILE A 281 8.79 -16.70 -16.66
C ILE A 281 8.45 -18.06 -17.25
N LYS A 282 7.17 -18.42 -17.32
CA LYS A 282 6.74 -19.68 -17.94
C LYS A 282 5.42 -19.58 -18.68
N THR A 283 5.20 -20.41 -19.69
CA THR A 283 3.87 -20.59 -20.26
C THR A 283 2.95 -21.28 -19.25
N HIS A 284 1.68 -20.87 -19.22
CA HIS A 284 0.68 -21.38 -18.28
C HIS A 284 -0.56 -21.85 -19.04
N ASN A 285 -0.93 -23.12 -18.86
CA ASN A 285 -2.05 -23.80 -19.51
C ASN A 285 -2.07 -23.68 -21.05
N MET A 286 -0.89 -23.61 -21.68
CA MET A 286 -0.76 -23.58 -23.14
C MET A 286 -0.61 -25.00 -23.69
N VAL A 287 -1.42 -25.34 -24.70
CA VAL A 287 -1.38 -26.65 -25.34
C VAL A 287 -0.15 -26.72 -26.25
N ASN A 288 0.68 -27.76 -26.08
CA ASN A 288 1.89 -28.01 -26.87
C ASN A 288 2.98 -26.93 -26.77
N ILE A 289 2.96 -26.08 -25.74
CA ILE A 289 3.98 -25.06 -25.49
C ILE A 289 4.33 -25.05 -24.00
N ASP A 290 5.47 -25.63 -23.64
CA ASP A 290 6.03 -25.62 -22.29
C ASP A 290 7.40 -24.91 -22.29
N LEU A 291 7.36 -23.59 -22.15
CA LEU A 291 8.54 -22.74 -22.14
C LEU A 291 8.73 -22.20 -20.73
N LYS A 292 9.97 -22.22 -20.23
CA LYS A 292 10.33 -21.76 -18.88
C LYS A 292 11.72 -21.14 -18.87
N ALA A 293 11.87 -20.06 -18.10
CA ALA A 293 13.14 -19.47 -17.71
C ALA A 293 13.08 -19.11 -16.22
N GLU A 294 14.19 -19.26 -15.51
CA GLU A 294 14.27 -19.04 -14.06
C GLU A 294 15.50 -18.22 -13.70
N GLY A 295 15.41 -17.56 -12.55
CA GLY A 295 16.49 -16.82 -11.92
C GLY A 295 16.23 -16.71 -10.43
N LYS A 296 17.21 -16.13 -9.73
CA LYS A 296 17.11 -15.90 -8.30
C LYS A 296 17.79 -14.59 -7.94
N VAL A 297 17.18 -13.86 -7.01
CA VAL A 297 17.77 -12.71 -6.35
C VAL A 297 17.87 -12.99 -4.85
N THR A 298 18.90 -12.47 -4.19
CA THR A 298 19.03 -12.60 -2.74
C THR A 298 18.14 -11.55 -2.06
N PRO A 299 17.14 -11.94 -1.26
CA PRO A 299 16.28 -10.98 -0.55
C PRO A 299 17.08 -10.10 0.42
N SER A 300 16.54 -8.92 0.74
CA SER A 300 17.11 -8.06 1.79
C SER A 300 16.85 -8.67 3.17
N TYR A 301 17.76 -8.43 4.10
CA TYR A 301 17.62 -8.84 5.50
C TYR A 301 16.49 -8.10 6.23
N VAL A 302 16.08 -6.92 5.73
CA VAL A 302 15.16 -5.99 6.43
C VAL A 302 13.73 -6.04 5.88
N GLY A 303 13.43 -7.02 5.02
CA GLY A 303 12.11 -7.24 4.41
C GLY A 303 12.20 -7.73 2.97
N THR A 304 11.13 -8.36 2.49
CA THR A 304 11.02 -8.93 1.15
C THR A 304 10.25 -7.97 0.24
N CYS A 305 10.95 -6.98 -0.30
CA CYS A 305 10.40 -6.14 -1.37
C CYS A 305 11.28 -6.22 -2.62
N TYR A 306 10.66 -5.99 -3.76
CA TYR A 306 11.31 -6.07 -5.06
C TYR A 306 10.78 -4.96 -5.97
N ARG A 307 11.68 -4.29 -6.68
CA ARG A 307 11.33 -3.49 -7.85
C ARG A 307 11.45 -4.37 -9.08
N PHE A 308 10.45 -4.33 -9.95
CA PHE A 308 10.46 -5.12 -11.18
C PHE A 308 10.11 -4.28 -12.40
N VAL A 309 10.70 -4.67 -13.53
CA VAL A 309 10.32 -4.21 -14.87
C VAL A 309 10.13 -5.45 -15.73
N ILE A 310 8.96 -5.60 -16.33
CA ILE A 310 8.69 -6.62 -17.33
C ILE A 310 8.60 -5.94 -18.70
N LEU A 311 9.39 -6.42 -19.65
CA LEU A 311 9.37 -5.95 -21.03
C LEU A 311 8.77 -7.05 -21.90
N ASP A 312 7.74 -6.70 -22.66
CA ASP A 312 7.11 -7.57 -23.65
C ASP A 312 7.29 -6.95 -25.05
N SER A 313 8.14 -7.57 -25.87
CA SER A 313 8.40 -7.15 -27.26
C SER A 313 7.64 -7.99 -28.30
N GLY A 314 6.62 -8.74 -27.88
CA GLY A 314 5.86 -9.67 -28.71
C GLY A 314 6.56 -11.03 -28.87
N ASN A 315 7.85 -11.04 -29.21
CA ASN A 315 8.62 -12.27 -29.41
C ASN A 315 9.49 -12.61 -28.22
N THR A 316 9.72 -11.67 -27.32
CA THR A 316 10.50 -11.91 -26.12
C THR A 316 9.81 -11.27 -24.93
N ILE A 317 9.81 -11.97 -23.80
CA ILE A 317 9.42 -11.41 -22.52
C ILE A 317 10.62 -11.48 -21.59
N SER A 318 10.99 -10.37 -20.97
CA SER A 318 12.01 -10.34 -19.93
C SER A 318 11.47 -9.71 -18.66
N ILE A 319 11.88 -10.25 -17.50
CA ILE A 319 11.64 -9.66 -16.19
C ILE A 319 12.99 -9.29 -15.58
N HIS A 320 13.11 -8.04 -15.17
CA HIS A 320 14.24 -7.49 -14.44
C HIS A 320 13.80 -7.24 -13.01
N VAL A 321 14.47 -7.85 -12.04
CA VAL A 321 14.14 -7.71 -10.62
C VAL A 321 15.33 -7.17 -9.86
N LYS A 322 15.10 -6.17 -9.01
CA LYS A 322 16.10 -5.55 -8.14
C LYS A 322 15.58 -5.54 -6.70
N VAL A 323 16.49 -5.83 -5.77
CA VAL A 323 16.25 -5.68 -4.33
C VAL A 323 16.73 -4.29 -3.92
N PRO A 324 15.84 -3.37 -3.53
CA PRO A 324 16.26 -2.05 -3.11
C PRO A 324 16.92 -2.11 -1.73
N PRO A 325 17.95 -1.27 -1.45
CA PRO A 325 18.54 -1.13 -0.11
C PRO A 325 17.51 -0.72 0.94
N ASP A 326 16.51 0.06 0.55
CA ASP A 326 15.38 0.44 1.38
C ASP A 326 14.12 0.48 0.51
N CYS A 327 13.16 -0.37 0.86
CA CYS A 327 11.87 -0.48 0.18
C CYS A 327 11.03 0.80 0.28
N ASN A 328 11.30 1.67 1.26
CA ASN A 328 10.58 2.91 1.50
C ASN A 328 11.25 4.14 0.87
N LYS A 329 12.47 3.97 0.32
CA LYS A 329 13.17 5.03 -0.41
C LYS A 329 12.96 4.87 -1.91
N ILE A 330 12.71 6.01 -2.56
CA ILE A 330 12.78 6.09 -4.02
C ILE A 330 14.25 5.85 -4.38
N LEU A 331 14.53 4.81 -5.15
CA LEU A 331 15.86 4.67 -5.71
C LEU A 331 16.02 5.67 -6.86
N SER A 332 17.16 6.36 -6.87
CA SER A 332 17.70 6.90 -8.11
C SER A 332 17.84 5.76 -9.13
N ASN A 333 17.79 6.07 -10.42
CA ASN A 333 18.00 5.14 -11.53
C ASN A 333 19.44 4.59 -11.56
N GLU A 334 19.94 4.02 -10.46
CA GLU A 334 21.24 3.36 -10.44
C GLU A 334 21.10 1.94 -10.99
N GLU A 335 21.83 1.71 -12.08
CA GLU A 335 21.88 0.47 -12.87
C GLU A 335 22.52 -0.73 -12.14
N SER A 336 22.90 -0.60 -10.87
CA SER A 336 23.60 -1.66 -10.14
C SER A 336 22.68 -2.85 -9.78
N ASP A 337 23.19 -4.04 -10.10
CA ASP A 337 22.76 -5.41 -9.76
C ASP A 337 21.24 -5.72 -9.90
N ARG A 338 20.81 -6.00 -11.13
CA ARG A 338 19.47 -6.53 -11.45
C ARG A 338 19.57 -7.96 -11.96
N THR A 339 18.77 -8.85 -11.40
CA THR A 339 18.59 -10.19 -11.97
C THR A 339 17.66 -10.10 -13.17
N THR A 340 18.11 -10.62 -14.32
CA THR A 340 17.30 -10.65 -15.54
C THR A 340 16.96 -12.09 -15.89
N VAL A 341 15.68 -12.37 -16.07
CA VAL A 341 15.18 -13.62 -16.63
C VAL A 341 14.51 -13.30 -17.96
N LEU A 342 14.83 -14.07 -19.00
CA LEU A 342 14.35 -13.83 -20.35
C LEU A 342 13.77 -15.11 -20.94
N LEU A 343 12.62 -14.99 -21.58
CA LEU A 343 11.96 -16.06 -22.29
C LEU A 343 11.73 -15.66 -23.75
N GLN A 344 12.28 -16.44 -24.67
CA GLN A 344 11.93 -16.35 -26.09
C GLN A 344 10.57 -16.99 -26.31
N THR A 345 9.66 -16.27 -26.96
CA THR A 345 8.27 -16.66 -27.20
C THR A 345 8.00 -16.63 -28.70
N SER A 346 7.17 -17.52 -29.23
CA SER A 346 6.74 -17.43 -30.63
C SER A 346 5.47 -16.57 -30.75
N ASN A 347 5.21 -15.97 -31.92
CA ASN A 347 4.00 -15.17 -32.16
C ASN A 347 2.69 -15.94 -31.88
N LYS A 348 2.73 -17.29 -31.88
CA LYS A 348 1.58 -18.17 -31.57
C LYS A 348 1.11 -18.12 -30.11
N VAL A 349 1.86 -17.46 -29.23
CA VAL A 349 1.48 -17.21 -27.82
C VAL A 349 0.45 -16.05 -27.73
N SER A 350 0.23 -15.31 -28.82
CA SER A 350 -0.60 -14.10 -28.90
C SER A 350 -1.69 -14.25 -29.97
N GLU A 351 -2.93 -14.53 -29.58
CA GLU A 351 -4.08 -14.53 -30.50
C GLU A 351 -5.31 -13.95 -29.82
N ASP A 352 -5.33 -12.65 -29.49
CA ASP A 352 -6.52 -11.92 -29.02
C ASP A 352 -6.73 -11.89 -27.48
N ASP A 353 -6.94 -10.68 -26.99
CA ASP A 353 -7.01 -10.20 -25.59
C ASP A 353 -5.69 -10.08 -24.81
N TYR A 354 -5.05 -8.92 -24.94
CA TYR A 354 -3.96 -8.49 -24.03
C TYR A 354 -4.54 -8.04 -22.69
N LYS A 355 -4.90 -9.00 -21.84
CA LYS A 355 -5.23 -8.73 -20.44
C LYS A 355 -4.02 -9.07 -19.57
N MET A 356 -3.77 -8.19 -18.61
CA MET A 356 -2.83 -8.43 -17.53
C MET A 356 -3.62 -8.83 -16.28
N VAL A 357 -3.20 -9.90 -15.61
CA VAL A 357 -3.76 -10.33 -14.34
C VAL A 357 -2.64 -10.36 -13.30
N VAL A 358 -2.85 -9.73 -12.16
CA VAL A 358 -1.93 -9.74 -11.02
C VAL A 358 -2.62 -10.37 -9.83
N ARG A 359 -1.95 -11.30 -9.17
CA ARG A 359 -2.43 -11.93 -7.94
C ARG A 359 -1.28 -12.39 -7.06
N THR A 360 -1.60 -12.74 -5.82
CA THR A 360 -0.77 -13.64 -5.01
C THR A 360 -1.31 -15.05 -5.09
N ASN A 361 -0.44 -16.04 -4.93
CA ASN A 361 -0.82 -17.46 -4.97
C ASN A 361 -0.88 -18.11 -3.58
N THR A 362 -0.98 -17.32 -2.53
CA THR A 362 -0.82 -17.80 -1.16
C THR A 362 -1.61 -16.99 -0.16
N LEU A 363 -2.02 -17.63 0.93
CA LEU A 363 -2.65 -16.99 2.09
C LEU A 363 -1.65 -16.63 3.19
N ASN A 364 -0.37 -17.02 3.06
CA ASN A 364 0.65 -16.85 4.09
C ASN A 364 1.23 -15.43 4.15
N VAL A 365 1.06 -14.65 3.08
CA VAL A 365 1.51 -13.25 2.99
C VAL A 365 0.42 -12.38 2.39
N TYR A 366 0.46 -11.10 2.74
CA TYR A 366 -0.06 -10.04 1.91
C TYR A 366 1.00 -9.68 0.86
N GLY A 367 0.63 -9.79 -0.42
CA GLY A 367 1.37 -9.12 -1.49
C GLY A 367 0.83 -7.72 -1.63
N ILE A 368 1.70 -6.72 -1.51
CA ILE A 368 1.35 -5.33 -1.73
C ILE A 368 2.02 -4.89 -3.01
N VAL A 369 1.25 -4.38 -3.97
CA VAL A 369 1.78 -3.87 -5.23
C VAL A 369 1.59 -2.36 -5.30
N GLU A 370 2.66 -1.64 -5.61
CA GLU A 370 2.70 -0.20 -5.79
C GLU A 370 3.36 0.18 -7.12
N GLU A 371 3.25 1.45 -7.52
CA GLU A 371 3.85 1.99 -8.75
C GLU A 371 3.56 1.12 -10.00
N LEU A 372 2.42 0.41 -10.03
CA LEU A 372 2.07 -0.53 -11.09
C LEU A 372 1.62 0.21 -12.35
N ILE A 373 2.56 0.45 -13.25
CA ILE A 373 2.40 1.30 -14.44
C ILE A 373 2.65 0.45 -15.67
N ILE A 374 1.81 0.64 -16.70
CA ILE A 374 1.96 0.01 -18.01
C ILE A 374 2.13 1.10 -19.06
N GLN A 375 3.18 0.99 -19.87
CA GLN A 375 3.54 1.93 -20.94
C GLN A 375 3.68 1.22 -22.27
#